data_AF-A0A849DBI5-F1
#
_entry.id   AF-A0A849DBI5-F1
#
_cell.length_a   1.000
_cell.length_b   1.000
_cell.length_c   1.000
_cell.angle_alpha   90.00
_cell.angle_beta   90.00
_cell.angle_gamma   90.00
#
_symmetry.space_group_name_H-M   'P 1'
#
loop_
_entity.id
_entity.type
_entity.pdbx_description
1 polymer ?
#
loop_
_entity_poly.entity_id
_entity_poly.type
_entity_poly.pdbx_seq_one_letter_code
_entity_poly.pdbx_strand_id
1 'polypeptide(L)' 'MNIKIGLLLLIGLGTIHASAVTLKDIVDDVLNTSPIVNERLKNYRATQEEIAIAEAGYYPTLDLRSAVGK' A
#
# COMPACT_ATOMS: atom_id res chain seq x y z
N MET A 1 -27.66 -6.43 47.31
CA MET A 1 -27.24 -7.51 46.40
C MET A 1 -27.09 -6.99 44.97
N ASN A 2 -26.65 -5.75 44.78
CA ASN A 2 -26.83 -5.02 43.50
C ASN A 2 -25.48 -4.63 42.88
N ILE A 3 -24.41 -4.57 43.68
CA ILE A 3 -23.04 -4.26 43.22
C ILE A 3 -22.43 -5.45 42.44
N LYS A 4 -22.77 -6.68 42.83
CA LYS A 4 -22.27 -7.92 42.19
C LYS A 4 -22.84 -8.10 40.78
N ILE A 5 -24.07 -7.65 40.55
CA ILE A 5 -24.76 -7.73 39.25
C ILE A 5 -24.17 -6.70 38.27
N GLY A 6 -23.85 -5.49 38.72
CA GLY A 6 -23.17 -4.48 37.90
C GLY A 6 -21.76 -4.89 37.48
N LEU A 7 -21.03 -5.57 38.37
CA LEU A 7 -19.69 -6.09 38.06
C LEU A 7 -19.74 -7.26 37.06
N LEU A 8 -20.78 -8.10 37.12
CA LEU A 8 -20.98 -9.21 36.18
C LEU A 8 -21.30 -8.73 34.76
N LEU A 9 -21.98 -7.57 34.63
CA LEU A 9 -22.35 -6.99 33.34
C LEU A 9 -21.14 -6.36 32.61
N LEU A 10 -20.16 -5.84 33.36
CA LEU A 10 -18.97 -5.21 32.78
C LEU A 10 -17.97 -6.22 32.18
N ILE A 11 -17.96 -7.46 32.68
CA ILE A 11 -17.09 -8.53 32.19
C ILE A 11 -17.61 -9.14 30.86
N GLY A 12 -18.92 -9.01 30.60
CA GLY A 12 -19.56 -9.59 29.41
C GLY A 12 -19.28 -8.86 28.07
N LEU A 13 -18.80 -7.61 28.09
CA LEU A 13 -18.51 -6.83 26.87
C LEU A 13 -17.08 -7.00 26.34
N GLY A 14 -16.22 -7.73 27.05
CA GLY A 14 -14.81 -7.90 26.69
C GLY A 14 -14.52 -9.14 25.85
N THR A 15 -15.27 -9.40 24.77
CA THR A 15 -14.87 -10.45 23.81
C THR A 15 -13.70 -9.94 22.98
N ILE A 16 -12.48 -10.29 23.40
CA ILE A 16 -11.27 -10.07 22.61
C ILE A 16 -11.33 -11.04 21.43
N HIS A 17 -11.74 -10.57 20.26
CA HIS A 17 -11.64 -11.32 19.01
C HIS A 17 -10.16 -11.46 18.64
N ALA A 18 -9.57 -12.61 18.94
CA ALA A 18 -8.28 -13.01 18.39
C ALA A 18 -8.50 -13.60 17.00
N SER A 19 -8.36 -12.79 15.96
CA SER A 19 -8.35 -13.25 14.57
C SER A 19 -7.04 -13.98 14.31
N ALA A 20 -7.12 -15.25 13.89
CA ALA A 20 -5.96 -16.04 13.49
C ALA A 20 -5.45 -15.52 12.13
N VAL A 21 -4.23 -14.98 12.11
CA VAL A 21 -3.55 -14.57 10.88
C VAL A 21 -3.03 -15.82 10.18
N THR A 22 -3.34 -15.97 8.88
CA THR A 22 -2.85 -17.10 8.09
C THR A 22 -1.46 -16.81 7.52
N LEU A 23 -0.71 -17.86 7.14
CA LEU A 23 0.59 -17.69 6.48
C LEU A 23 0.48 -16.87 5.18
N LYS A 24 -0.65 -17.01 4.46
CA LYS A 24 -0.91 -16.21 3.25
C LYS A 24 -0.98 -14.72 3.59
N ASP A 25 -1.67 -14.37 4.66
CA ASP A 25 -1.80 -12.96 5.07
C ASP A 25 -0.44 -12.36 5.47
N ILE A 26 0.42 -13.16 6.11
CA ILE A 26 1.79 -12.72 6.46
C ILE A 26 2.64 -12.53 5.20
N VAL A 27 2.56 -13.45 4.24
CA VAL A 27 3.31 -13.32 2.98
C VAL A 27 2.82 -12.10 2.19
N ASP A 28 1.51 -11.90 2.09
CA ASP A 28 0.92 -10.74 1.43
C ASP A 28 1.34 -9.43 2.15
N ASP A 29 1.35 -9.41 3.47
CA ASP A 29 1.81 -8.25 4.25
C ASP A 29 3.30 -7.98 4.01
N VAL A 30 4.15 -9.01 4.04
CA VAL A 30 5.59 -8.88 3.78
C VAL A 30 5.87 -8.40 2.35
N LEU A 31 5.15 -8.89 1.34
CA LEU A 31 5.33 -8.43 -0.03
C LEU A 31 5.01 -6.93 -0.19
N ASN A 32 4.04 -6.42 0.57
CA ASN A 32 3.63 -5.02 0.52
C ASN A 32 4.50 -4.11 1.40
N THR A 33 4.90 -4.58 2.59
CA THR A 33 5.59 -3.78 3.60
C THR A 33 7.12 -3.91 3.54
N SER A 34 7.65 -4.98 2.93
CA SER A 34 9.08 -5.23 2.92
C SER A 34 9.82 -4.11 2.17
N PRO A 35 10.78 -3.42 2.81
CA PRO A 35 11.57 -2.38 2.16
C PRO A 35 12.41 -2.96 1.01
N ILE A 36 12.85 -4.21 1.12
CA ILE A 36 13.68 -4.89 0.11
C ILE A 36 12.87 -5.12 -1.16
N VAL A 37 11.63 -5.63 -1.04
CA VAL A 37 10.75 -5.87 -2.19
C VAL A 37 10.42 -4.55 -2.89
N ASN A 38 10.08 -3.53 -2.10
CA ASN A 38 9.78 -2.20 -2.61
C ASN A 38 10.99 -1.54 -3.30
N GLU A 39 12.19 -1.67 -2.75
CA GLU A 39 13.42 -1.17 -3.37
C GLU A 39 13.67 -1.85 -4.72
N ARG A 40 13.58 -3.18 -4.77
CA ARG A 40 13.76 -3.95 -6.02
C ARG A 40 12.70 -3.59 -7.06
N LEU A 41 11.43 -3.44 -6.66
CA LEU A 41 10.35 -3.03 -7.54
C LEU A 41 10.56 -1.61 -8.09
N LYS A 42 11.04 -0.68 -7.26
CA LYS A 42 11.38 0.68 -7.70
C LYS A 42 12.54 0.68 -8.68
N ASN A 43 13.60 -0.08 -8.41
CA ASN A 43 14.73 -0.21 -9.32
C ASN A 43 14.30 -0.81 -10.66
N TYR A 44 13.46 -1.85 -10.64
CA TYR A 44 12.90 -2.42 -11.85
C TYR A 44 12.11 -1.39 -12.67
N ARG A 45 11.20 -0.64 -12.03
CA ARG A 45 10.46 0.44 -12.70
C ARG A 45 11.38 1.52 -13.27
N ALA A 46 12.41 1.92 -12.52
CA ALA A 46 13.38 2.91 -13.00
C ALA A 46 14.08 2.43 -14.28
N THR A 47 14.52 1.17 -14.32
CA THR A 47 15.10 0.59 -15.54
C THR A 47 14.11 0.54 -16.70
N GLN A 48 12.84 0.23 -16.45
CA GLN A 48 11.81 0.26 -17.49
C GLN A 48 11.60 1.68 -18.05
N GLU A 49 11.60 2.70 -17.18
CA GLU A 49 11.51 4.11 -17.61
C GLU A 49 12.76 4.53 -18.40
N GLU A 50 13.95 4.10 -18.01
CA GLU A 50 15.18 4.35 -18.78
C GLU A 50 15.10 3.77 -20.19
N ILE A 51 14.59 2.55 -20.33
CA ILE A 51 14.33 1.93 -21.64
C ILE A 51 13.30 2.74 -22.41
N ALA A 52 12.18 3.11 -21.78
CA ALA A 52 11.12 3.90 -22.42
C ALA A 52 11.63 5.28 -22.90
N ILE A 53 12.51 5.93 -22.12
CA ILE A 53 13.17 7.19 -22.51
C ILE A 53 14.09 6.98 -23.70
N ALA A 54 14.89 5.90 -23.70
CA ALA A 54 15.76 5.57 -24.82
C ALA A 54 14.95 5.32 -26.11
N GLU A 55 13.82 4.60 -25.99
CA GLU A 55 12.90 4.37 -27.10
C GLU A 55 12.19 5.66 -27.55
N ALA A 56 11.77 6.51 -26.61
CA ALA A 56 11.12 7.79 -26.90
C ALA A 56 11.99 8.71 -27.76
N GLY A 57 13.32 8.59 -27.68
CA GLY A 57 14.27 9.29 -28.54
C GLY A 57 14.11 8.99 -30.04
N TYR A 58 13.46 7.88 -30.41
CA TYR A 58 13.17 7.54 -31.81
C TYR A 58 11.80 8.04 -32.30
N TYR A 59 10.96 8.55 -31.41
CA TYR A 59 9.61 9.01 -31.74
C TYR A 59 9.52 10.54 -31.76
N PRO A 60 8.67 11.13 -32.62
CA PRO A 60 8.41 12.56 -32.58
C PRO A 60 7.71 12.96 -31.27
N THR A 61 8.10 14.10 -30.70
CA THR A 61 7.44 14.69 -29.54
C THR A 61 6.33 15.65 -29.99
N LEU A 62 5.17 15.61 -29.31
CA LEU A 62 4.06 16.52 -29.55
C LEU A 62 3.80 17.36 -28.30
N ASP A 63 4.24 18.61 -28.32
CA ASP A 63 3.97 19.59 -27.27
C ASP A 63 2.86 20.55 -27.71
N LEU A 64 1.74 20.56 -26.98
CA LEU A 64 0.67 21.54 -27.19
C LEU A 64 0.87 22.72 -26.25
N ARG A 65 1.11 23.91 -26.82
CA ARG A 65 1.23 25.17 -26.08
C ARG A 65 0.20 26.16 -26.61
N SER A 66 -0.58 26.74 -25.72
CA SER A 66 -1.50 27.85 -26.02
C SER A 66 -1.08 29.05 -25.19
N ALA A 67 -0.92 30.21 -25.83
CA ALA A 67 -0.64 31.47 -25.17
C ALA A 67 -1.66 32.51 -25.65
N VAL A 68 -2.29 33.21 -24.72
CA VAL A 68 -3.16 34.37 -25.00
C VAL A 68 -2.39 35.62 -24.60
N GLY A 69 -1.94 36.39 -25.60
CA GLY A 69 -1.35 37.72 -25.42
C GLY A 69 -2.42 38.80 -25.57
N LYS A 70 -2.30 39.89 -24.79
CA LYS A 70 -3.21 41.04 -24.82
C LYS A 70 -2.81 42.06 -25.88
#